data_AF-A0A1G3ZHP0-F1
#
_entry.id   AF-A0A1G3ZHP0-F1
#
_cell.length_a   1.000
_cell.length_b   1.000
_cell.length_c   1.000
_cell.angle_alpha   90.00
_cell.angle_beta   90.00
_cell.angle_gamma   90.00
#
_symmetry.space_group_name_H-M   'P 1'
#
loop_
_entity.id
_entity.type
_entity.pdbx_description
1 polymer ?
#
loop_
_entity_poly.entity_id
_entity_poly.type
_entity_poly.pdbx_seq_one_letter_code
_entity_poly.pdbx_strand_id
1 'polypeptide(L)'
;MLKTFSNTFFKQAELLIEIMPVVATERCFALKGGTAINFFLQEMPRLSIDIDLTYLPISGREESLSEINLAILRLDESLKIALPETTVYQIKSQLTLDEKQFLITLAEGLPDWSILKIPHLADLPALQWKLMNIKKMELEKRNRAVKALKKCF
;
A
#
# COMPACT_ATOMS: atom_id res chain seq x y z
N MET A 1 -26.91 -21.76 0.73
CA MET A 1 -25.56 -22.34 0.89
C MET A 1 -24.58 -21.18 0.98
N LEU A 2 -24.24 -20.74 2.19
CA LEU A 2 -23.27 -19.67 2.41
C LEU A 2 -21.90 -20.20 1.94
N LYS A 3 -21.35 -19.59 0.88
CA LYS A 3 -19.98 -19.87 0.46
C LYS A 3 -19.08 -19.59 1.66
N THR A 4 -18.35 -20.59 2.12
CA THR A 4 -17.26 -20.46 3.08
C THR A 4 -16.23 -19.50 2.47
N PHE A 5 -16.34 -18.23 2.83
CA PHE A 5 -15.35 -17.23 2.45
C PHE A 5 -14.00 -17.67 3.04
N SER A 6 -12.97 -17.63 2.19
CA SER A 6 -11.58 -17.92 2.55
C SER A 6 -11.23 -17.32 3.92
N ASN A 7 -10.90 -18.20 4.86
CA ASN A 7 -10.55 -17.91 6.26
C ASN A 7 -9.41 -16.86 6.37
N THR A 8 -8.53 -16.76 5.36
CA THR A 8 -7.37 -15.87 5.38
C THR A 8 -7.71 -14.38 5.51
N PHE A 9 -8.76 -13.89 4.84
CA PHE A 9 -9.12 -12.47 4.92
C PHE A 9 -9.73 -12.10 6.28
N PHE A 10 -10.40 -13.04 6.95
CA PHE A 10 -10.88 -12.84 8.32
C PHE A 10 -9.71 -12.73 9.30
N LYS A 11 -8.72 -13.64 9.20
CA LYS A 11 -7.51 -13.57 10.02
C LYS A 11 -6.75 -12.26 9.81
N GLN A 12 -6.70 -11.75 8.58
CA GLN A 12 -6.10 -10.44 8.29
C GLN A 12 -6.89 -9.29 8.94
N ALA A 13 -8.21 -9.33 8.88
CA ALA A 13 -9.06 -8.31 9.51
C ALA A 13 -8.97 -8.37 11.05
N GLU A 14 -8.91 -9.57 11.64
CA GLU A 14 -8.68 -9.79 13.07
C GLU A 14 -7.34 -9.19 13.50
N LEU A 15 -6.24 -9.56 12.83
CA LEU A 15 -4.93 -8.99 13.10
C LEU A 15 -4.94 -7.46 12.97
N LEU A 16 -5.63 -6.92 11.96
CA LEU A 16 -5.73 -5.47 11.78
C LEU A 16 -6.40 -4.81 12.99
N ILE A 17 -7.51 -5.35 13.48
CA ILE A 17 -8.20 -4.84 14.69
C ILE A 17 -7.29 -4.95 15.92
N GLU A 18 -6.56 -6.05 16.08
CA GLU A 18 -5.64 -6.27 17.20
C GLU A 18 -4.47 -5.26 17.22
N ILE A 19 -3.90 -4.92 16.06
CA ILE A 19 -2.78 -3.96 16.00
C ILE A 19 -3.22 -2.50 16.14
N MET A 20 -4.49 -2.17 15.85
CA MET A 20 -4.96 -0.77 15.81
C MET A 20 -4.69 0.04 17.09
N PRO A 21 -4.88 -0.47 18.32
CA PRO A 21 -4.57 0.26 19.53
C PRO A 21 -3.08 0.62 19.65
N VAL A 22 -2.19 -0.28 19.20
CA VAL A 22 -0.73 -0.04 19.19
C VAL A 22 -0.39 1.03 18.17
N VAL A 23 -0.94 0.92 16.96
CA VAL A 23 -0.77 1.93 15.89
C VAL A 23 -1.25 3.31 16.33
N ALA A 24 -2.35 3.38 17.08
CA ALA A 24 -2.92 4.63 17.59
C ALA A 24 -2.05 5.34 18.65
N THR A 25 -1.03 4.67 19.20
CA THR A 25 -0.08 5.30 20.14
C THR A 25 0.88 6.27 19.43
N GLU A 26 1.22 6.01 18.16
CA GLU A 26 2.00 6.92 17.33
C GLU A 26 1.15 8.08 16.81
N ARG A 27 1.03 9.13 17.63
CA ARG A 27 0.24 10.35 17.32
C ARG A 27 0.70 11.12 16.07
N CYS A 28 1.88 10.80 15.53
CA CYS A 28 2.35 11.39 14.29
C CYS A 28 1.63 10.83 13.05
N PHE A 29 0.84 9.77 13.19
CA PHE A 29 0.05 9.17 12.11
C PHE A 29 -1.46 9.37 12.30
N ALA A 30 -2.17 9.57 11.20
CA ALA A 30 -3.61 9.44 11.10
C ALA A 30 -4.02 8.31 10.14
N LEU A 31 -5.01 7.51 10.54
CA LEU A 31 -5.65 6.53 9.66
C LEU A 31 -6.48 7.26 8.59
N LYS A 32 -6.36 6.83 7.34
CA LYS A 32 -7.16 7.38 6.22
C LYS A 32 -7.75 6.28 5.34
N GLY A 33 -8.36 6.72 4.24
CA GLY A 33 -8.81 5.84 3.16
C GLY A 33 -10.07 5.07 3.51
N GLY A 34 -10.32 4.01 2.73
CA GLY A 34 -11.53 3.21 2.87
C GLY A 34 -11.63 2.53 4.23
N THR A 35 -10.50 2.15 4.84
CA THR A 35 -10.49 1.50 6.15
C THR A 35 -10.90 2.45 7.27
N ALA A 36 -10.45 3.71 7.27
CA ALA A 36 -10.94 4.72 8.21
C ALA A 36 -12.45 4.92 8.10
N ILE A 37 -12.98 5.00 6.86
CA ILE A 37 -14.42 5.15 6.61
C ILE A 37 -15.18 3.94 7.15
N ASN A 38 -14.71 2.73 6.83
CA ASN A 38 -15.36 1.48 7.25
C ASN A 38 -15.44 1.32 8.77
N PHE A 39 -14.40 1.75 9.49
CA PHE A 39 -14.30 1.57 10.94
C PHE A 39 -15.02 2.64 11.74
N PHE A 40 -14.98 3.89 11.30
CA PHE A 40 -15.37 5.02 12.15
C PHE A 40 -16.54 5.85 11.62
N LEU A 41 -16.88 5.74 10.33
CA LEU A 41 -17.89 6.60 9.71
C LEU A 41 -19.10 5.84 9.18
N GLN A 42 -18.86 4.71 8.50
CA GLN A 42 -19.92 3.98 7.82
C GLN A 42 -19.59 2.50 7.72
N GLU A 43 -20.49 1.65 8.20
CA GLU A 43 -20.43 0.21 7.95
C GLU A 43 -20.55 -0.06 6.45
N MET A 44 -19.50 -0.59 5.84
CA MET A 44 -19.49 -0.98 4.44
C MET A 44 -19.59 -2.52 4.34
N PRO A 45 -20.30 -3.08 3.33
CA PRO A 45 -20.41 -4.52 3.15
C PRO A 45 -19.13 -5.13 2.54
N ARG A 46 -17.98 -4.88 3.18
CA ARG A 46 -16.65 -5.39 2.80
C ARG A 46 -15.74 -5.51 4.03
N LEU A 47 -14.75 -6.41 3.96
CA LEU A 47 -13.67 -6.44 4.94
C LEU A 47 -12.63 -5.36 4.63
N SER A 48 -11.98 -4.84 5.68
CA SER A 48 -10.73 -4.09 5.59
C SER A 48 -9.59 -4.98 6.05
N ILE A 49 -8.57 -5.13 5.20
CA ILE A 49 -7.45 -6.06 5.40
C ILE A 49 -6.09 -5.34 5.42
N ASP A 50 -6.11 -4.03 5.21
CA ASP A 50 -4.98 -3.12 5.19
C ASP A 50 -5.37 -1.75 5.79
N ILE A 51 -4.37 -1.03 6.30
CA ILE A 51 -4.51 0.34 6.81
C ILE A 51 -3.59 1.29 6.07
N ASP A 52 -4.12 2.47 5.78
CA ASP A 52 -3.35 3.58 5.23
C ASP A 52 -3.10 4.61 6.34
N LEU A 53 -1.82 4.90 6.61
CA LEU A 53 -1.42 5.93 7.57
C LEU A 53 -0.92 7.18 6.84
N THR A 54 -1.23 8.34 7.38
CA THR A 54 -0.74 9.66 6.91
C THR A 54 0.08 10.31 8.00
N TYR A 55 1.33 10.66 7.69
CA TYR A 55 2.17 11.45 8.57
C TYR A 55 1.60 12.87 8.69
N LEU A 56 1.40 13.33 9.93
CA LEU A 56 0.74 14.59 10.24
C LEU A 56 1.67 15.80 10.31
N PRO A 57 2.88 15.70 10.91
CA PRO A 57 3.79 16.84 10.97
C PRO A 57 4.20 17.31 9.57
N ILE A 58 4.23 18.63 9.40
CA ILE A 58 4.62 19.27 8.14
C ILE A 58 6.08 19.68 8.26
N SER A 59 6.95 18.91 7.61
CA SER A 59 8.40 19.14 7.58
C SER A 59 8.95 18.99 6.14
N GLY A 60 10.25 19.24 5.96
CA GLY A 60 10.90 18.98 4.67
C GLY A 60 10.88 17.49 4.33
N ARG A 61 10.91 17.12 3.05
CA ARG A 61 10.80 15.71 2.60
C ARG A 61 11.75 14.76 3.34
N GLU A 62 13.03 15.12 3.41
CA GLU A 62 14.06 14.27 4.05
C GLU A 62 13.79 14.10 5.55
N GLU A 63 13.37 15.19 6.20
CA GLU A 63 13.01 15.19 7.62
C GLU A 63 11.77 14.33 7.86
N SER A 64 10.68 14.54 7.11
CA SER A 64 9.48 13.72 7.20
C SER A 64 9.78 12.24 6.98
N LEU A 65 10.62 11.89 6.00
CA LEU A 65 10.99 10.49 5.74
C LEU A 65 11.79 9.89 6.91
N SER A 66 12.71 10.65 7.50
CA SER A 66 13.45 10.24 8.69
C SER A 66 12.51 9.99 9.88
N GLU A 67 11.61 10.92 10.15
CA GLU A 67 10.65 10.83 11.26
C GLU A 67 9.66 9.68 11.07
N ILE A 68 9.15 9.47 9.85
CA ILE A 68 8.30 8.33 9.50
C ILE A 68 9.03 7.01 9.78
N ASN A 69 10.30 6.90 9.36
CA ASN A 69 11.09 5.69 9.59
C ASN A 69 11.28 5.42 11.10
N LEU A 70 11.56 6.45 11.89
CA LEU A 70 11.69 6.33 13.34
C LEU A 70 10.36 5.92 14.00
N ALA A 71 9.23 6.46 13.56
CA ALA A 71 7.91 6.09 14.06
C ALA A 71 7.55 4.64 13.71
N ILE A 72 7.86 4.18 12.48
CA ILE A 72 7.67 2.77 12.09
C ILE A 72 8.54 1.84 12.92
N LEU A 73 9.78 2.23 13.27
CA LEU A 73 10.64 1.44 14.15
C LEU A 73 10.07 1.31 15.57
N ARG A 74 9.52 2.38 16.14
CA ARG A 74 8.84 2.32 17.44
C ARG A 74 7.56 1.48 17.40
N LEU A 75 6.82 1.51 16.29
CA LEU A 75 5.67 0.61 16.09
C LEU A 75 6.10 -0.85 16.04
N ASP A 76 7.18 -1.17 15.34
CA ASP A 76 7.72 -2.53 15.30
C ASP A 76 8.05 -3.04 16.72
N GLU A 77 8.75 -2.24 17.52
CA GLU A 77 9.05 -2.58 18.92
C GLU A 77 7.76 -2.75 19.75
N SER A 78 6.81 -1.82 19.63
CA SER A 78 5.56 -1.84 20.39
C SER A 78 4.67 -3.03 20.02
N LEU A 79 4.63 -3.40 18.73
CA LEU A 79 3.86 -4.54 18.24
C LEU A 79 4.45 -5.86 18.74
N LYS A 80 5.78 -6.01 18.75
CA LYS A 80 6.45 -7.19 19.30
C LYS A 80 6.18 -7.38 20.80
N ILE A 81 6.05 -6.29 21.55
CA ILE A 81 5.69 -6.34 22.98
C ILE A 81 4.21 -6.70 23.17
N ALA A 82 3.32 -6.03 22.44
CA ALA A 82 1.88 -6.21 22.60
C ALA A 82 1.38 -7.55 22.05
N LEU A 83 2.02 -8.06 21.00
CA LEU A 83 1.65 -9.29 20.28
C LEU A 83 2.92 -10.12 20.02
N PRO A 84 3.43 -10.86 21.01
CA PRO A 84 4.72 -11.58 20.92
C PRO A 84 4.81 -12.63 19.82
N GLU A 85 3.68 -13.19 19.40
CA GLU A 85 3.60 -14.21 18.33
C GLU A 85 3.65 -13.59 16.91
N THR A 86 3.72 -12.26 16.80
CA THR A 86 3.74 -11.56 15.51
C THR A 86 5.16 -11.31 15.02
N THR A 87 5.41 -11.58 13.75
CA THR A 87 6.64 -11.18 13.08
C THR A 87 6.37 -9.98 12.18
N VAL A 88 7.11 -8.88 12.41
CA VAL A 88 7.03 -7.68 11.58
C VAL A 88 8.15 -7.72 10.54
N TYR A 89 7.78 -7.58 9.27
CA TYR A 89 8.74 -7.51 8.16
C TYR A 89 8.81 -6.08 7.63
N GLN A 90 9.98 -5.47 7.72
CA GLN A 90 10.24 -4.21 7.02
C GLN A 90 10.53 -4.49 5.55
N ILE A 91 9.57 -4.20 4.69
CA ILE A 91 9.75 -4.29 3.24
C ILE A 91 10.51 -3.03 2.80
N LYS A 92 11.84 -3.06 2.96
CA LYS A 92 12.77 -2.07 2.40
C LYS A 92 13.30 -2.50 1.03
N SER A 93 12.69 -3.52 0.41
CA SER A 93 13.14 -4.04 -0.88
C SER A 93 13.09 -2.93 -1.92
N GLN A 94 14.26 -2.57 -2.43
CA GLN A 94 14.30 -1.79 -3.65
C GLN A 94 13.71 -2.64 -4.77
N LEU A 95 12.92 -2.01 -5.62
CA LEU A 95 12.46 -2.64 -6.84
C LEU A 95 13.66 -3.08 -7.67
N THR A 96 13.61 -4.31 -8.16
CA THR A 96 14.56 -4.82 -9.15
C THR A 96 14.51 -3.97 -10.42
N LEU A 97 15.54 -4.07 -11.27
CA LEU A 97 15.55 -3.37 -12.56
C LEU A 97 14.35 -3.77 -13.43
N ASP A 98 13.98 -5.05 -13.41
CA ASP A 98 12.82 -5.58 -14.13
C ASP A 98 11.51 -4.99 -13.59
N GLU A 99 11.32 -4.92 -12.27
CA GLU A 99 10.13 -4.29 -11.67
C GLU A 99 10.04 -2.79 -11.97
N LYS A 100 11.17 -2.08 -11.91
CA LYS A 100 11.25 -0.67 -12.30
C LYS A 100 10.86 -0.49 -13.76
N GLN A 101 11.40 -1.33 -14.65
CA GLN A 101 11.11 -1.28 -16.08
C GLN A 101 9.64 -1.60 -16.37
N PHE A 102 9.07 -2.62 -15.71
CA PHE A 102 7.65 -2.95 -15.83
C PHE A 102 6.77 -1.75 -15.44
N LEU A 103 7.03 -1.12 -14.28
CA LEU A 103 6.27 0.05 -13.83
C LEU A 103 6.34 1.22 -14.81
N ILE A 104 7.50 1.44 -15.45
CA ILE A 104 7.66 2.45 -16.51
C ILE A 104 6.75 2.13 -17.71
N THR A 105 6.81 0.90 -18.25
CA THR A 105 5.99 0.51 -19.40
C THR A 105 4.48 0.59 -19.10
N LEU A 106 4.08 0.21 -17.88
CA LEU A 106 2.71 0.35 -17.40
C LEU A 106 2.28 1.82 -17.33
N ALA A 107 3.13 2.70 -16.79
CA ALA A 107 2.87 4.14 -16.69
C ALA A 107 2.78 4.83 -18.06
N GLU A 108 3.53 4.34 -19.06
CA GLU A 108 3.44 4.76 -20.46
C GLU A 108 2.10 4.33 -21.11
N GLY A 109 1.42 3.34 -20.52
CA GLY A 109 0.15 2.79 -21.01
C GLY A 109 0.31 1.63 -21.99
N LEU A 110 1.54 1.15 -22.18
CA LEU A 110 1.93 0.01 -23.02
C LEU A 110 2.74 -1.00 -22.18
N PRO A 111 2.11 -1.65 -21.18
CA PRO A 111 2.82 -2.57 -20.29
C PRO A 111 3.44 -3.75 -21.04
N ASP A 112 4.72 -4.03 -20.77
CA ASP A 112 5.37 -5.25 -21.21
C ASP A 112 5.23 -6.32 -20.11
N TRP A 113 4.23 -7.17 -20.27
CA TRP A 113 3.89 -8.24 -19.31
C TRP A 113 4.98 -9.32 -19.22
N SER A 114 5.87 -9.42 -20.21
CA SER A 114 6.90 -10.46 -20.24
C SER A 114 8.03 -10.21 -19.25
N ILE A 115 8.23 -8.96 -18.82
CA ILE A 115 9.31 -8.54 -17.92
C ILE A 115 9.27 -9.30 -16.59
N LEU A 116 8.11 -9.35 -15.94
CA LEU A 116 7.98 -9.95 -14.61
C LEU A 116 7.84 -11.47 -14.63
N LYS A 117 7.54 -12.08 -15.79
CA LYS A 117 7.34 -13.54 -15.94
C LYS A 117 6.33 -14.14 -14.96
N ILE A 118 5.38 -13.34 -14.49
CA ILE A 118 4.31 -13.78 -13.58
C ILE A 118 3.12 -14.27 -14.43
N PRO A 119 2.72 -15.54 -14.32
CA PRO A 119 1.52 -16.04 -15.00
C PRO A 119 0.28 -15.22 -14.65
N HIS A 120 -0.57 -14.95 -15.64
CA HIS A 120 -1.85 -14.22 -15.46
C HIS A 120 -1.74 -12.80 -14.92
N LEU A 121 -0.55 -12.18 -14.93
CA LEU A 121 -0.37 -10.81 -14.45
C LEU A 121 -1.28 -9.81 -15.18
N ALA A 122 -1.44 -9.97 -16.50
CA ALA A 122 -2.31 -9.13 -17.32
C ALA A 122 -3.81 -9.27 -16.98
N ASP A 123 -4.19 -10.37 -16.34
CA ASP A 123 -5.58 -10.70 -15.99
C ASP A 123 -6.00 -10.09 -14.65
N LEU A 124 -5.05 -9.56 -13.86
CA LEU A 124 -5.33 -9.01 -12.54
C LEU A 124 -6.23 -7.75 -12.65
N PRO A 125 -7.42 -7.74 -12.02
CA PRO A 125 -8.36 -6.62 -12.13
C PRO A 125 -7.78 -5.28 -11.71
N ALA A 126 -6.92 -5.28 -10.70
CA ALA A 126 -6.26 -4.06 -10.22
C ALA A 126 -5.34 -3.43 -11.28
N LEU A 127 -4.58 -4.25 -12.02
CA LEU A 127 -3.70 -3.79 -13.10
C LEU A 127 -4.52 -3.34 -14.31
N GLN A 128 -5.59 -4.06 -14.65
CA GLN A 128 -6.52 -3.65 -15.72
C GLN A 128 -7.18 -2.31 -15.41
N TRP A 129 -7.66 -2.11 -14.18
CA TRP A 129 -8.24 -0.85 -13.74
C TRP A 129 -7.23 0.29 -13.79
N LYS A 130 -5.99 0.04 -13.33
CA LYS A 130 -4.92 1.04 -13.37
C LYS A 130 -4.58 1.43 -14.80
N LEU A 131 -4.46 0.45 -15.70
CA LEU A 131 -4.19 0.68 -17.12
C LEU A 131 -5.33 1.46 -17.79
N MET A 132 -6.59 1.15 -17.47
CA MET A 132 -7.74 1.92 -17.95
C MET A 132 -7.64 3.40 -17.53
N ASN A 133 -7.29 3.67 -16.28
CA ASN A 133 -7.15 5.04 -15.79
C ASN A 133 -5.99 5.77 -16.46
N ILE A 134 -4.85 5.10 -16.67
CA ILE A 134 -3.70 5.66 -17.39
C ILE A 134 -4.08 6.00 -18.84
N LYS A 135 -4.78 5.10 -19.53
CA LYS A 135 -5.24 5.31 -20.91
C LYS A 135 -6.21 6.50 -21.04
N LYS A 136 -7.00 6.78 -20.01
CA LYS A 136 -7.90 7.95 -19.94
C LYS A 136 -7.19 9.27 -19.64
N MET A 137 -5.91 9.26 -19.25
CA MET A 137 -5.18 10.50 -18.96
C MET A 137 -4.77 11.22 -20.24
N GLU A 138 -4.86 12.55 -20.22
CA GLU A 138 -4.24 13.44 -21.21
C GLU A 138 -2.77 13.11 -21.43
N LEU A 139 -2.33 13.16 -22.68
CA LEU A 139 -0.98 12.76 -23.09
C LEU A 139 0.11 13.55 -22.34
N GLU A 140 -0.04 14.86 -22.23
CA GLU A 140 0.89 15.73 -21.49
C GLU A 140 0.96 15.38 -20.00
N LYS A 141 -0.19 15.08 -19.37
CA LYS A 141 -0.22 14.67 -17.96
C LYS A 141 0.48 13.32 -17.78
N ARG A 142 0.28 12.38 -18.70
CA ARG A 142 0.92 11.07 -18.69
C ARG A 142 2.44 11.19 -18.87
N ASN A 143 2.89 11.97 -19.85
CA ASN A 143 4.31 12.20 -20.11
C ASN A 143 5.03 12.81 -18.90
N ARG A 144 4.41 13.79 -18.23
CA ARG A 144 4.95 14.35 -16.98
C ARG A 144 5.05 13.30 -15.86
N ALA A 145 4.02 12.46 -15.71
CA ALA A 145 4.03 11.39 -14.70
C ALA A 145 5.13 10.35 -14.99
N VAL A 146 5.29 9.91 -16.25
CA VAL A 146 6.35 8.98 -16.67
C VAL A 146 7.74 9.59 -16.43
N LYS A 147 7.93 10.88 -16.79
CA LYS A 147 9.20 11.58 -16.55
C LYS A 147 9.52 11.69 -15.06
N ALA A 148 8.53 11.94 -14.22
CA ALA A 148 8.72 11.94 -12.77
C ALA A 148 9.10 10.55 -12.25
N LEU A 149 8.40 9.50 -12.69
CA LEU A 149 8.70 8.11 -12.30
C LEU A 149 10.13 7.70 -12.68
N LYS A 150 10.58 8.02 -13.90
CA LYS A 150 11.95 7.74 -14.36
C LYS A 150 13.03 8.46 -13.56
N LYS A 151 12.70 9.53 -12.83
CA LYS A 151 13.63 10.22 -11.92
C LYS A 151 13.64 9.63 -10.50
N CYS A 152 12.62 8.84 -10.15
CA CYS A 152 12.53 8.20 -8.84
C CYS A 152 13.34 6.91 -8.76
N PHE A 153 13.76 6.36 -9.90
CA PHE A 153 14.58 5.17 -10.04
C PHE A 153 15.96 5.51 -10.56
#